data_AF-A0A2A5P1B2-F1
#
_entry.id   AF-A0A2A5P1B2-F1
#
_cell.length_a   1.000
_cell.length_b   1.000
_cell.length_c   1.000
_cell.angle_alpha   90.00
_cell.angle_beta   90.00
_cell.angle_gamma   90.00
#
_symmetry.space_group_name_H-M   'P 1'
#
loop_
_entity.id
_entity.type
_entity.pdbx_description
1 polymer ?
#
loop_
_entity_poly.entity_id
_entity_poly.type
_entity_poly.pdbx_seq_one_letter_code
_entity_poly.pdbx_strand_id
1 'polypeptide(L)'
;MAIRLRLRLERGVRAIEVVALVNSGYETIEPEILLPEPYARQLGLFPNLPPGAVVKEYRLADGSTTRLVRIPKAVDVSVVEDDRVVGGVTANVLVSEGADEPLISDKLAGKLGIVALDFGEGIWCFRDEIGSRRRVSR
;
A
#
# COMPACT_ATOMS: atom_id res chain seq x y z
N MET A 1 -12.10 -15.03 -0.03
CA MET A 1 -11.84 -13.73 -0.70
C MET A 1 -10.89 -12.92 0.19
N ALA A 2 -10.54 -11.68 -0.20
CA ALA A 2 -9.66 -10.81 0.58
C ALA A 2 -10.05 -9.35 0.37
N ILE A 3 -9.75 -8.48 1.33
CA ILE A 3 -10.08 -7.05 1.26
C ILE A 3 -9.14 -6.37 0.27
N ARG A 4 -9.69 -5.89 -0.85
CA ARG A 4 -8.98 -5.09 -1.85
C ARG A 4 -9.64 -3.72 -1.96
N LEU A 5 -8.82 -2.69 -2.01
CA LEU A 5 -9.26 -1.30 -2.06
C LEU A 5 -8.87 -0.68 -3.39
N ARG A 6 -9.77 0.10 -4.00
CA ARG A 6 -9.40 1.00 -5.10
C ARG A 6 -8.68 2.20 -4.50
N LEU A 7 -7.43 2.38 -4.87
CA LEU A 7 -6.57 3.44 -4.36
C LEU A 7 -6.15 4.38 -5.49
N ARG A 8 -6.19 5.68 -5.21
CA ARG A 8 -5.51 6.71 -5.98
C ARG A 8 -4.16 7.00 -5.34
N LEU A 9 -3.09 6.87 -6.13
CA LEU A 9 -1.72 7.18 -5.73
C LEU A 9 -1.26 8.43 -6.46
N GLU A 10 -0.85 9.46 -5.71
CA GLU A 10 -0.48 10.76 -6.24
C GLU A 10 0.97 11.11 -5.90
N ARG A 11 1.70 11.63 -6.88
CA ARG A 11 3.07 12.14 -6.73
C ARG A 11 3.27 13.34 -7.65
N GLY A 12 3.27 14.54 -7.07
CA GLY A 12 3.41 15.78 -7.83
C GLY A 12 2.31 15.88 -8.89
N VAL A 13 2.69 15.89 -10.17
CA VAL A 13 1.76 15.95 -11.31
C VAL A 13 1.30 14.58 -11.83
N ARG A 14 1.77 13.49 -11.23
CA ARG A 14 1.43 12.13 -11.66
C ARG A 14 0.42 11.52 -10.70
N ALA A 15 -0.58 10.85 -11.25
CA ALA A 15 -1.54 10.07 -10.48
C ALA A 15 -1.85 8.76 -11.21
N ILE A 16 -2.04 7.68 -10.46
CA ILE A 16 -2.53 6.40 -10.98
C ILE A 16 -3.61 5.84 -10.04
N GLU A 17 -4.50 5.02 -10.58
CA GLU A 17 -5.42 4.21 -9.78
C GLU A 17 -4.98 2.75 -9.82
N VAL A 18 -5.03 2.10 -8.66
CA VAL A 18 -4.67 0.70 -8.48
C VAL A 18 -5.67 0.00 -7.56
N VAL A 19 -5.76 -1.32 -7.67
CA VAL A 19 -6.44 -2.13 -6.67
C VAL A 19 -5.37 -2.77 -5.79
N ALA A 20 -5.42 -2.51 -4.49
CA ALA A 20 -4.42 -3.00 -3.54
C ALA A 20 -5.04 -3.90 -2.49
N LEU A 21 -4.35 -5.00 -2.18
CA LEU A 21 -4.72 -5.92 -1.11
C LEU A 21 -4.30 -5.34 0.25
N VAL A 22 -5.23 -5.35 1.20
CA VAL A 22 -4.98 -4.98 2.59
C VAL A 22 -4.31 -6.14 3.31
N ASN A 23 -3.07 -5.95 3.77
CA ASN A 23 -2.31 -7.00 4.44
C ASN A 23 -1.91 -6.57 5.86
N SER A 24 -2.63 -7.07 6.87
CA SER A 24 -2.30 -6.78 8.27
C SER A 24 -1.00 -7.43 8.75
N GLY A 25 -0.51 -8.46 8.06
CA GLY A 25 0.79 -9.08 8.32
C GLY A 25 1.97 -8.35 7.65
N TYR A 26 1.68 -7.36 6.81
CA TYR A 26 2.69 -6.44 6.29
C TYR A 26 2.90 -5.32 7.32
N GLU A 27 3.65 -5.66 8.37
CA GLU A 27 3.89 -4.79 9.51
C GLU A 27 5.05 -3.83 9.24
N THR A 28 4.75 -2.53 9.22
CA THR A 28 5.77 -1.49 9.02
C THR A 28 5.72 -0.45 10.13
N ILE A 29 6.77 0.37 10.28
CA ILE A 29 6.76 1.48 11.26
C ILE A 29 5.97 2.67 10.71
N GLU A 30 6.17 2.96 9.42
CA GLU A 30 5.52 4.06 8.70
C GLU A 30 4.55 3.50 7.65
N PRO A 31 3.52 4.27 7.22
CA PRO A 31 2.67 3.87 6.11
C PRO A 31 3.50 3.49 4.89
N GLU A 32 3.25 2.29 4.34
CA GLU A 32 4.01 1.77 3.21
C GLU A 32 3.06 1.03 2.26
N ILE A 33 3.30 1.20 0.97
CA ILE A 33 2.65 0.44 -0.10
C ILE A 33 3.71 -0.29 -0.90
N LEU A 34 3.55 -1.60 -1.06
CA LEU A 34 4.32 -2.39 -2.00
C LEU A 34 3.69 -2.23 -3.38
N LEU A 35 4.51 -1.91 -4.39
CA LEU A 35 4.09 -1.80 -5.78
C LEU A 35 4.88 -2.76 -6.66
N PRO A 36 4.20 -3.53 -7.52
CA PRO A 36 4.81 -4.10 -8.71
C PRO A 36 5.48 -3.02 -9.56
N GLU A 37 6.59 -3.38 -10.19
CA GLU A 37 7.41 -2.47 -10.99
C GLU A 37 6.63 -1.64 -12.04
N PRO A 38 5.63 -2.18 -12.79
CA PRO A 38 4.88 -1.41 -13.77
C PRO A 38 4.18 -0.17 -13.20
N TYR A 39 3.65 -0.26 -11.97
CA TYR A 39 2.99 0.87 -11.31
C TYR A 39 4.01 1.91 -10.84
N ALA A 40 5.17 1.45 -10.34
CA ALA A 40 6.26 2.34 -9.96
C ALA A 40 6.82 3.13 -11.15
N ARG A 41 6.90 2.51 -12.35
CA ARG A 41 7.29 3.20 -13.58
C ARG A 41 6.32 4.31 -13.97
N GLN A 42 5.01 4.06 -13.89
CA GLN A 42 3.99 5.08 -14.21
C GLN A 42 4.12 6.30 -13.28
N LEU A 43 4.36 6.08 -11.99
CA LEU A 43 4.64 7.12 -11.01
C LEU A 43 6.03 7.77 -11.16
N GLY A 44 6.87 7.29 -12.08
CA GLY A 44 8.23 7.79 -12.32
C GLY A 44 9.19 7.51 -11.16
N LEU A 45 8.90 6.47 -10.38
CA LEU A 45 9.70 6.03 -9.23
C LEU A 45 10.75 4.98 -9.62
N PHE A 46 10.65 4.43 -10.83
CA PHE A 46 11.53 3.40 -11.38
C PHE A 46 11.69 3.59 -12.90
N PRO A 47 12.85 3.28 -13.52
CA PRO A 47 14.11 2.85 -12.90
C PRO A 47 14.94 4.01 -12.32
N ASN A 48 14.61 5.25 -12.68
CA ASN A 48 15.31 6.44 -12.19
C ASN A 48 14.88 6.75 -10.76
N LEU A 49 15.65 6.24 -9.80
CA LEU A 49 15.32 6.35 -8.39
C LEU A 49 15.47 7.78 -7.87
N PRO A 50 14.49 8.30 -7.10
CA PRO A 50 14.62 9.62 -6.49
C PRO A 50 15.64 9.62 -5.33
N PRO A 51 16.12 10.80 -4.90
CA PRO A 51 17.01 10.91 -3.74
C PRO A 51 16.44 10.25 -2.48
N GLY A 52 17.29 9.56 -1.72
CA GLY A 52 16.89 8.86 -0.50
C GLY A 52 16.29 7.46 -0.73
N ALA A 53 16.18 7.00 -1.99
CA ALA A 53 15.83 5.61 -2.27
C ALA A 53 16.90 4.64 -1.73
N VAL A 54 16.44 3.55 -1.12
CA VAL A 54 17.29 2.49 -0.56
C VAL A 54 17.03 1.21 -1.33
N VAL A 55 18.09 0.65 -1.91
CA VAL A 55 18.05 -0.61 -2.65
C VAL A 55 18.53 -1.73 -1.71
N LYS A 56 17.74 -2.79 -1.60
CA LYS A 56 18.15 -4.03 -0.94
C LYS A 56 18.04 -5.19 -1.91
N GLU A 57 19.14 -5.91 -2.08
CA GLU A 57 19.20 -7.14 -2.85
C GLU A 57 19.10 -8.33 -1.90
N TYR A 58 18.18 -9.23 -2.19
CA TYR A 58 17.99 -10.47 -1.45
C TYR A 58 18.38 -11.63 -2.34
N ARG A 59 19.30 -12.48 -1.86
CA ARG A 59 19.62 -13.74 -2.52
C ARG A 59 18.68 -14.81 -1.98
N LEU A 60 17.89 -15.41 -2.88
CA LEU A 60 16.95 -16.47 -2.56
C LEU A 60 17.67 -17.83 -2.50
N ALA A 61 16.99 -18.83 -1.93
CA ALA A 61 17.55 -20.16 -1.71
C ALA A 61 17.87 -20.91 -3.01
N ASP A 62 17.21 -20.56 -4.10
CA ASP A 62 17.46 -21.09 -5.45
C ASP A 62 18.63 -20.39 -6.18
N GLY A 63 19.30 -19.44 -5.52
CA GLY A 63 20.40 -18.66 -6.08
C GLY A 63 19.97 -17.43 -6.88
N SER A 64 18.67 -17.22 -7.10
CA SER A 64 18.17 -16.00 -7.73
C SER A 64 18.30 -14.80 -6.80
N THR A 65 18.32 -13.60 -7.35
CA THR A 65 18.34 -12.35 -6.58
C THR A 65 17.06 -11.58 -6.86
N THR A 66 16.34 -11.20 -5.80
CA THR A 66 15.23 -10.25 -5.91
C THR A 66 15.65 -8.89 -5.35
N ARG A 67 15.26 -7.82 -6.04
CA ARG A 67 15.58 -6.45 -5.67
C ARG A 67 14.33 -5.79 -5.10
N LEU A 68 14.46 -5.29 -3.87
CA LEU A 68 13.48 -4.41 -3.26
C LEU A 68 14.02 -3.00 -3.21
N VAL A 69 13.25 -2.04 -3.73
CA VAL A 69 13.62 -0.62 -3.68
C VAL A 69 12.63 0.13 -2.82
N ARG A 70 13.09 0.60 -1.66
CA ARG A 70 12.28 1.42 -0.77
C ARG A 70 12.51 2.89 -1.08
N ILE A 71 11.42 3.63 -1.28
CA ILE A 71 11.42 5.05 -1.58
C ILE A 71 10.60 5.77 -0.50
N PRO A 72 11.24 6.52 0.40
CA PRO A 72 10.53 7.18 1.50
C PRO A 72 9.57 8.28 1.02
N LYS A 73 8.40 8.38 1.65
CA LYS A 73 7.40 9.47 1.46
C LYS A 73 7.16 9.81 -0.02
N ALA A 74 6.95 8.77 -0.82
CA ALA A 74 7.00 8.87 -2.27
C ALA A 74 5.66 9.23 -2.92
N VAL A 75 4.55 8.90 -2.25
CA VAL A 75 3.18 9.07 -2.76
C VAL A 75 2.23 9.48 -1.65
N ASP A 76 1.20 10.22 -2.01
CA ASP A 76 -0.01 10.37 -1.19
C ASP A 76 -1.05 9.36 -1.66
N VAL A 77 -1.66 8.65 -0.70
CA VAL A 77 -2.58 7.54 -0.96
C VAL A 77 -3.98 7.92 -0.50
N SER A 78 -4.97 7.70 -1.36
CA SER A 78 -6.38 7.86 -1.04
C SER A 78 -7.18 6.64 -1.47
N VAL A 79 -8.21 6.28 -0.71
CA VAL A 79 -9.22 5.29 -1.08
C VAL A 79 -10.29 5.99 -1.90
N VAL A 80 -10.71 5.36 -3.00
CA VAL A 80 -11.70 5.91 -3.93
C VAL A 80 -12.92 4.99 -3.97
N GLU A 81 -14.01 5.45 -3.38
CA GLU A 81 -15.31 4.79 -3.43
C GLU A 81 -16.33 5.69 -4.15
N ASP A 82 -17.47 5.12 -4.52
CA ASP A 82 -18.48 5.82 -5.34
C ASP A 82 -19.12 7.00 -4.58
N ASP A 83 -19.12 6.98 -3.25
CA ASP A 83 -19.70 8.01 -2.38
C ASP A 83 -18.67 9.04 -1.91
N ARG A 84 -17.40 8.66 -1.75
CA ARG A 84 -16.35 9.54 -1.23
C ARG A 84 -14.92 9.10 -1.56
N VAL A 85 -14.01 10.08 -1.48
CA VAL A 85 -12.55 9.85 -1.49
C VAL A 85 -12.01 10.15 -0.10
N VAL A 86 -11.29 9.20 0.49
CA VAL A 86 -10.76 9.29 1.85
C VAL A 86 -9.26 9.03 1.85
N GLY A 87 -8.46 9.95 2.39
CA GLY A 87 -7.02 9.74 2.52
C GLY A 87 -6.21 11.01 2.34
N GLY A 88 -5.26 10.97 1.41
CA GLY A 88 -4.12 11.91 1.36
C GLY A 88 -3.01 11.48 2.33
N VAL A 89 -2.87 10.18 2.57
CA VAL A 89 -1.86 9.64 3.49
C VAL A 89 -0.54 9.50 2.75
N THR A 90 0.46 10.29 3.15
CA THR A 90 1.83 10.15 2.65
C THR A 90 2.40 8.79 3.06
N ALA A 91 2.85 8.01 2.08
CA ALA A 91 3.37 6.66 2.27
C ALA A 91 4.73 6.46 1.60
N ASN A 92 5.50 5.53 2.16
CA ASN A 92 6.67 4.96 1.52
C ASN A 92 6.23 4.02 0.40
N VAL A 93 7.02 3.93 -0.67
CA VAL A 93 6.80 2.93 -1.73
C VAL A 93 7.90 1.87 -1.65
N LEU A 94 7.51 0.61 -1.60
CA LEU A 94 8.40 -0.53 -1.77
C LEU A 94 8.19 -1.13 -3.16
N VAL A 95 9.13 -0.95 -4.07
CA VAL A 95 9.06 -1.54 -5.41
C VAL A 95 9.61 -2.97 -5.35
N SER A 96 8.84 -3.92 -5.89
CA SER A 96 9.24 -5.32 -6.04
C SER A 96 9.03 -5.77 -7.48
N GLU A 97 10.06 -6.37 -8.07
CA GLU A 97 9.96 -6.99 -9.41
C GLU A 97 9.20 -8.33 -9.38
N GLY A 98 9.10 -8.97 -8.20
CA GLY A 98 8.45 -10.28 -8.02
C GLY A 98 7.05 -10.21 -7.42
N ALA A 99 6.44 -9.03 -7.32
CA ALA A 99 5.09 -8.90 -6.78
C ALA A 99 4.03 -8.86 -7.89
N ASP A 100 2.95 -9.61 -7.69
CA ASP A 100 1.85 -9.71 -8.65
C ASP A 100 0.79 -8.60 -8.49
N GLU A 101 0.55 -8.16 -7.24
CA GLU A 101 -0.43 -7.12 -6.93
C GLU A 101 0.09 -6.10 -5.88
N PRO A 102 -0.42 -4.86 -5.89
CA PRO A 102 -0.13 -3.89 -4.83
C PRO A 102 -0.60 -4.36 -3.44
N LEU A 103 0.20 -4.07 -2.41
CA LEU A 103 -0.13 -4.39 -1.02
C LEU A 103 0.01 -3.15 -0.13
N ILE A 104 -0.96 -2.88 0.73
CA ILE A 104 -0.81 -1.85 1.76
C ILE A 104 -0.47 -2.45 3.11
N SER A 105 0.42 -1.78 3.85
CA SER A 105 0.81 -2.18 5.19
C SER A 105 -0.28 -1.95 6.24
N ASP A 106 -0.14 -2.56 7.41
CA ASP A 106 -1.02 -2.36 8.57
C ASP A 106 -1.13 -0.87 8.94
N LYS A 107 -0.01 -0.13 8.89
CA LYS A 107 0.02 1.30 9.20
C LYS A 107 -0.69 2.14 8.17
N LEU A 108 -0.55 1.82 6.88
CA LEU A 108 -1.24 2.56 5.84
C LEU A 108 -2.75 2.31 5.93
N ALA A 109 -3.19 1.06 6.06
CA ALA A 109 -4.60 0.72 6.28
C ALA A 109 -5.18 1.43 7.52
N GLY A 110 -4.43 1.42 8.63
CA GLY A 110 -4.82 2.08 9.87
C GLY A 110 -4.94 3.60 9.75
N LYS A 111 -4.12 4.25 8.91
CA LYS A 111 -4.16 5.70 8.64
C LYS A 111 -5.25 6.10 7.65
N LEU A 112 -5.55 5.25 6.67
CA LEU A 112 -6.69 5.40 5.76
C LEU A 112 -8.03 5.13 6.47
N GLY A 113 -8.00 4.69 7.74
CA GLY A 113 -9.20 4.47 8.53
C GLY A 113 -9.94 3.19 8.17
N ILE A 114 -9.28 2.23 7.52
CA ILE A 114 -9.89 0.96 7.12
C ILE A 114 -10.14 0.08 8.35
N VAL A 115 -11.33 -0.53 8.40
CA VAL A 115 -11.66 -1.58 9.36
C VAL A 115 -12.17 -2.81 8.62
N ALA A 116 -11.49 -3.92 8.84
CA ALA A 116 -11.91 -5.21 8.34
C ALA A 116 -13.10 -5.73 9.17
N LEU A 117 -14.20 -6.08 8.50
CA LEU A 117 -15.38 -6.67 9.11
C LEU A 117 -15.38 -8.19 8.89
N ASP A 118 -15.09 -8.62 7.65
CA ASP A 118 -14.93 -10.03 7.28
C ASP A 118 -13.87 -10.15 6.16
N PHE A 119 -12.72 -10.74 6.49
CA PHE A 119 -11.66 -10.96 5.50
C PHE A 119 -12.04 -12.00 4.45
N GLY A 120 -12.79 -13.04 4.85
CA GLY A 120 -13.18 -14.17 4.01
C GLY A 120 -14.13 -13.75 2.90
N GLU A 121 -14.99 -12.78 3.18
CA GLU A 121 -15.94 -12.19 2.22
C GLU A 121 -15.45 -10.85 1.62
N GLY A 122 -14.33 -10.30 2.11
CA GLY A 122 -13.79 -9.02 1.65
C GLY A 122 -14.60 -7.81 2.14
N ILE A 123 -15.34 -7.94 3.24
CA ILE A 123 -16.20 -6.90 3.79
C ILE A 123 -15.37 -6.01 4.71
N TRP A 124 -15.45 -4.71 4.47
CA TRP A 124 -14.76 -3.68 5.24
C TRP A 124 -15.63 -2.42 5.33
N CYS A 125 -15.26 -1.51 6.22
CA CYS A 125 -15.84 -0.17 6.31
C CYS A 125 -14.76 0.84 6.71
N PHE A 126 -15.07 2.12 6.56
CA PHE A 126 -14.29 3.16 7.19
C PHE A 126 -14.59 3.23 8.68
N ARG A 127 -13.61 3.68 9.46
CA ARG A 127 -13.69 3.71 10.93
C ARG A 127 -14.82 4.60 11.45
N ASP A 128 -15.15 5.66 10.73
CA ASP A 128 -16.25 6.57 11.07
C ASP A 128 -17.64 5.95 10.85
N GLU A 129 -17.72 4.80 10.18
CA GLU A 129 -18.97 4.03 9.97
C GLU A 129 -19.22 3.00 11.08
N ILE A 130 -18.31 2.88 12.07
CA ILE A 130 -18.47 1.94 13.19
C ILE A 130 -19.37 2.54 14.27
N GLY A 131 -20.55 1.94 14.47
CA GLY A 131 -21.57 2.47 15.38
C GLY A 131 -21.69 1.82 16.77
N SER A 132 -21.07 0.67 17.05
CA SER A 132 -21.46 -0.14 18.23
C SER A 132 -20.39 -0.32 19.30
N ARG A 133 -19.17 -0.72 18.95
CA ARG A 133 -18.09 -0.97 19.93
C ARG A 133 -16.73 -1.16 19.28
N ARG A 134 -15.66 -0.62 19.89
CA ARG A 134 -14.27 -0.90 19.53
C ARG A 134 -13.60 -1.76 20.60
N ARG A 135 -12.77 -2.71 20.19
CA ARG A 135 -11.90 -3.52 21.08
C ARG A 135 -10.45 -3.43 20.60
N VAL A 136 -9.52 -3.58 21.52
CA VAL A 136 -8.07 -3.59 21.26
C VAL A 136 -7.52 -4.95 21.72
N SER A 137 -6.72 -5.59 20.88
CA SER A 137 -6.02 -6.84 21.23
C SER A 137 -5.02 -6.60 22.37
N ARG A 138 -4.79 -7.63 23.19
CA ARG A 138 -3.80 -7.60 24.28
C ARG A 138 -2.49 -8.21 23.83
#